data_AF-A0A938VS20-F1
#
_entry.id   AF-A0A938VS20-F1
#
_cell.length_a   1.000
_cell.length_b   1.000
_cell.length_c   1.000
_cell.angle_alpha   90.00
_cell.angle_beta   90.00
_cell.angle_gamma   90.00
#
_symmetry.space_group_name_H-M   'P 1'
#
loop_
_entity.id
_entity.type
_entity.pdbx_description
1 polymer ?
#
loop_
_entity_poly.entity_id
_entity_poly.type
_entity_poly.pdbx_seq_one_letter_code
_entity_poly.pdbx_strand_id
1 'polypeptide(L)'
;MGTKTHAKSHATGLWRNLTLAVSLSATLALLGNAALAAPKDAENFVRERGAEAIAVLNKPGLTDQEYAKEFLAFVDRSFDVPAMAQFALGVYWRQATAPQREEFVKLYKVYFINTYSQRFRTFSGERFDVLGVRPVNGTENLVQSRIVRPAAAQPITIEWHVREQGGQQRVVDLIIEGLRLGITLRDEFSALVQRGGLDNLLKALRDKNLTFNRGV
;
A
#
# COMPACT_ATOMS: atom_id res chain seq x y z
N MET A 1 25.05 35.42 75.52
CA MET A 1 24.97 35.29 76.99
C MET A 1 23.50 35.02 77.31
N GLY A 2 23.18 33.82 77.78
CA GLY A 2 21.80 33.35 77.96
C GLY A 2 21.68 31.89 77.54
N THR A 3 21.52 31.01 78.52
CA THR A 3 21.89 29.59 78.55
C THR A 3 20.69 28.65 78.60
N LYS A 4 20.89 27.42 78.05
CA LYS A 4 20.27 26.13 78.47
C LYS A 4 18.73 26.05 78.23
N THR A 5 18.06 24.90 78.16
CA THR A 5 18.21 23.62 78.85
C THR A 5 17.37 22.55 78.13
N HIS A 6 17.86 21.30 78.16
CA HIS A 6 17.14 20.06 77.83
C HIS A 6 15.82 19.85 78.59
N ALA A 7 14.88 19.10 77.99
CA ALA A 7 14.15 18.05 78.71
C ALA A 7 13.51 17.02 77.74
N LYS A 8 13.72 15.74 78.02
CA LYS A 8 13.07 14.57 77.41
C LYS A 8 11.71 14.32 78.07
N SER A 9 10.78 13.67 77.37
CA SER A 9 9.78 12.81 78.01
C SER A 9 9.22 11.76 77.03
N HIS A 10 9.19 10.51 77.48
CA HIS A 10 8.62 9.33 76.81
C HIS A 10 7.14 9.18 77.16
N ALA A 11 6.32 8.67 76.24
CA ALA A 11 5.13 7.88 76.59
C ALA A 11 4.73 6.93 75.45
N THR A 12 4.63 5.65 75.81
CA THR A 12 4.19 4.49 75.05
C THR A 12 2.66 4.36 75.00
N GLY A 13 2.10 3.77 73.94
CA GLY A 13 0.71 3.31 73.94
C GLY A 13 0.24 2.67 72.63
N LEU A 14 0.32 1.34 72.53
CA LEU A 14 -0.24 0.50 71.46
C LEU A 14 -1.79 0.51 71.49
N TRP A 15 -2.44 0.88 70.38
CA TRP A 15 -3.84 0.53 70.12
C TRP A 15 -3.98 -0.05 68.71
N ARG A 16 -4.86 -1.04 68.63
CA ARG A 16 -4.89 -2.16 67.70
C ARG A 16 -5.96 -1.91 66.63
N ASN A 17 -5.65 -2.29 65.38
CA ASN A 17 -6.54 -2.58 64.25
C ASN A 17 -7.38 -1.44 63.64
N LEU A 18 -7.01 -1.03 62.42
CA LEU A 18 -7.98 -0.60 61.41
C LEU A 18 -7.63 -1.23 60.06
N THR A 19 -8.58 -1.99 59.52
CA THR A 19 -8.57 -2.54 58.16
C THR A 19 -8.48 -1.42 57.11
N LEU A 20 -7.50 -1.49 56.21
CA LEU A 20 -7.57 -0.78 54.93
C LEU A 20 -7.32 -1.77 53.79
N ALA A 21 -8.41 -2.22 53.17
CA ALA A 21 -8.39 -2.62 51.78
C ALA A 21 -8.60 -1.34 50.95
N VAL A 22 -7.54 -0.87 50.29
CA VAL A 22 -7.66 0.08 49.18
C VAL A 22 -7.11 -0.61 47.96
N SER A 23 -8.04 -1.05 47.13
CA SER A 23 -7.85 -1.57 45.78
C SER A 23 -7.17 -0.51 44.92
N LEU A 24 -5.90 -0.73 44.56
CA LEU A 24 -5.21 0.10 43.58
C LEU A 24 -5.61 -0.37 42.18
N SER A 25 -6.69 0.21 41.64
CA SER A 25 -7.05 0.06 40.24
C SER A 25 -6.02 0.80 39.39
N ALA A 26 -5.04 0.05 38.87
CA ALA A 26 -4.16 0.53 37.80
C ALA A 26 -4.96 0.57 36.49
N THR A 27 -5.56 1.71 36.18
CA THR A 27 -6.13 1.95 34.85
C THR A 27 -4.98 2.16 33.88
N LEU A 28 -4.53 1.07 33.25
CA LEU A 28 -3.56 1.11 32.17
C LEU A 28 -4.21 1.79 30.96
N ALA A 29 -3.90 3.07 30.74
CA ALA A 29 -4.27 3.77 29.53
C ALA A 29 -3.56 3.09 28.35
N LEU A 30 -4.29 2.23 27.63
CA LEU A 30 -3.93 1.75 26.29
C LEU A 30 -3.97 2.94 25.32
N LEU A 31 -2.93 3.78 25.36
CA LEU A 31 -2.57 4.56 24.20
C LEU A 31 -2.09 3.56 23.16
N GLY A 32 -3.00 3.17 22.27
CA GLY A 32 -2.64 2.42 21.07
C GLY A 32 -1.63 3.25 20.30
N ASN A 33 -0.35 2.89 20.38
CA ASN A 33 0.63 3.28 19.38
C ASN A 33 0.13 2.68 18.07
N ALA A 34 -0.63 3.46 17.28
CA ALA A 34 -0.66 3.23 15.85
C ALA A 34 0.80 3.36 15.41
N ALA A 35 1.47 2.21 15.27
CA ALA A 35 2.83 2.16 14.82
C ALA A 35 2.83 2.78 13.42
N LEU A 36 3.31 4.02 13.33
CA LEU A 36 3.61 4.64 12.05
C LEU A 36 4.45 3.64 11.28
N ALA A 37 4.05 3.34 10.05
CA ALA A 37 4.74 2.38 9.20
C ALA A 37 6.24 2.68 9.20
N ALA A 38 7.01 1.80 9.84
CA ALA A 38 8.44 1.96 9.78
C ALA A 38 8.82 1.80 8.30
N PRO A 39 9.71 2.64 7.73
CA PRO A 39 10.19 2.46 6.36
C PRO A 39 10.63 1.02 6.08
N LYS A 40 11.13 0.31 7.10
CA LYS A 40 11.52 -1.10 7.00
C LYS A 40 10.36 -2.06 6.72
N ASP A 41 9.15 -1.79 7.21
CA ASP A 41 7.99 -2.63 6.96
C ASP A 41 7.57 -2.57 5.49
N ALA A 42 7.58 -1.37 4.90
CA ALA A 42 7.33 -1.18 3.47
C ALA A 42 8.40 -1.87 2.61
N GLU A 43 9.68 -1.78 3.01
CA GLU A 43 10.77 -2.48 2.32
C GLU A 43 10.59 -4.00 2.34
N ASN A 44 10.27 -4.57 3.50
CA ASN A 44 10.02 -6.00 3.66
C ASN A 44 8.80 -6.45 2.86
N PHE A 45 7.71 -5.68 2.92
CA PHE A 45 6.51 -5.91 2.13
C PHE A 45 6.84 -5.99 0.63
N VAL A 46 7.55 -5.00 0.08
CA VAL A 46 7.92 -4.99 -1.34
C VAL A 46 8.89 -6.11 -1.69
N ARG A 47 9.79 -6.49 -0.79
CA ARG A 47 10.69 -7.64 -0.98
C ARG A 47 9.89 -8.94 -1.15
N GLU A 48 8.93 -9.18 -0.26
CA GLU A 48 8.05 -10.35 -0.33
C GLU A 48 7.17 -10.34 -1.58
N ARG A 49 6.48 -9.23 -1.84
CA ARG A 49 5.59 -9.09 -3.00
C ARG A 49 6.35 -9.17 -4.33
N GLY A 50 7.55 -8.58 -4.41
CA GLY A 50 8.40 -8.66 -5.59
C GLY A 50 8.92 -10.06 -5.87
N ALA A 51 9.30 -10.81 -4.83
CA ALA A 51 9.66 -12.22 -4.97
C ALA A 51 8.47 -13.07 -5.44
N GLU A 52 7.27 -12.82 -4.90
CA GLU A 52 6.03 -13.46 -5.35
C GLU A 52 5.74 -13.14 -6.83
N ALA A 53 5.92 -11.89 -7.25
CA ALA A 53 5.74 -11.48 -8.65
C ALA A 53 6.70 -12.22 -9.59
N ILE A 54 8.00 -12.31 -9.25
CA ILE A 54 8.98 -13.10 -10.03
C ILE A 54 8.59 -14.58 -10.07
N ALA A 55 8.12 -15.14 -8.96
CA ALA A 55 7.68 -16.53 -8.93
C ALA A 55 6.49 -16.77 -9.87
N VAL A 56 5.50 -15.86 -9.91
CA VAL A 56 4.38 -15.93 -10.87
C VAL A 56 4.89 -15.83 -12.31
N LEU A 57 5.85 -14.96 -12.58
CA LEU A 57 6.44 -14.76 -13.92
C LEU A 57 7.22 -15.96 -14.44
N ASN A 58 7.90 -16.68 -13.54
CA ASN A 58 8.76 -17.81 -13.91
C ASN A 58 8.04 -19.16 -13.86
N LYS A 59 6.72 -19.21 -13.56
CA LYS A 59 5.93 -20.44 -13.62
C LYS A 59 5.87 -20.96 -15.07
N PRO A 60 6.40 -22.16 -15.37
CA PRO A 60 6.42 -22.69 -16.73
C PRO A 60 5.02 -23.12 -17.17
N GLY A 61 4.74 -23.00 -18.46
CA GLY A 61 3.58 -23.63 -19.11
C GLY A 61 2.21 -23.02 -18.81
N LEU A 62 2.13 -21.86 -18.16
CA LEU A 62 0.84 -21.18 -17.96
C LEU A 62 0.28 -20.68 -19.30
N THR A 63 -1.00 -20.99 -19.53
CA THR A 63 -1.80 -20.30 -20.54
C THR A 63 -1.97 -18.82 -20.15
N ASP A 64 -2.31 -17.98 -21.12
CA ASP A 64 -2.54 -16.55 -20.88
C ASP A 64 -3.66 -16.31 -19.85
N GLN A 65 -4.70 -17.15 -19.86
CA GLN A 65 -5.80 -17.07 -18.91
C GLN A 65 -5.37 -17.44 -17.48
N GLU A 66 -4.58 -18.50 -17.32
CA GLU A 66 -4.07 -18.92 -16.01
C GLU A 66 -3.10 -17.88 -15.45
N TYR A 67 -2.22 -17.35 -16.30
CA TYR A 67 -1.30 -16.28 -15.91
C TYR A 67 -2.05 -15.01 -15.51
N ALA A 68 -3.08 -14.59 -16.26
CA ALA A 68 -3.92 -13.44 -15.90
C ALA A 68 -4.64 -13.65 -14.54
N LYS A 69 -5.07 -14.88 -14.23
CA LYS A 69 -5.68 -15.23 -12.95
C LYS A 69 -4.68 -15.15 -11.78
N GLU A 70 -3.47 -15.68 -11.97
CA GLU A 70 -2.40 -15.58 -10.97
C GLU A 70 -1.99 -14.12 -10.72
N PHE A 71 -1.84 -13.35 -11.80
CA PHE A 71 -1.53 -11.92 -11.71
C PHE A 71 -2.64 -11.13 -11.03
N LEU A 72 -3.91 -11.41 -11.33
CA LEU A 72 -5.05 -10.84 -10.63
C LEU A 72 -5.00 -11.12 -9.13
N ALA A 73 -4.72 -12.37 -8.73
CA ALA A 73 -4.63 -12.74 -7.34
C ALA A 73 -3.47 -12.03 -6.61
N PHE A 74 -2.32 -11.87 -7.29
CA PHE A 74 -1.20 -11.08 -6.80
C PHE A 74 -1.58 -9.60 -6.60
N VAL A 75 -2.26 -9.00 -7.59
CA VAL A 75 -2.71 -7.61 -7.54
C VAL A 75 -3.68 -7.38 -6.39
N ASP A 76 -4.65 -8.27 -6.20
CA ASP A 76 -5.65 -8.16 -5.12
C ASP A 76 -5.05 -8.23 -3.70
N ARG A 77 -3.95 -8.98 -3.54
CA ARG A 77 -3.22 -9.03 -2.27
C ARG A 77 -2.31 -7.82 -2.03
N SER A 78 -1.77 -7.24 -3.10
CA SER A 78 -0.63 -6.32 -2.98
C SER A 78 -1.01 -4.86 -3.21
N PHE A 79 -2.05 -4.57 -3.98
CA PHE A 79 -2.40 -3.22 -4.42
C PHE A 79 -3.70 -2.74 -3.78
N ASP A 80 -3.81 -1.43 -3.60
CA ASP A 80 -5.08 -0.74 -3.35
C ASP A 80 -5.61 -0.18 -4.68
N VAL A 81 -6.19 -1.09 -5.48
CA VAL A 81 -6.74 -0.75 -6.80
C VAL A 81 -7.82 0.33 -6.73
N PRO A 82 -8.74 0.35 -5.74
CA PRO A 82 -9.67 1.46 -5.56
C PRO A 82 -8.98 2.81 -5.39
N ALA A 83 -7.94 2.91 -4.55
CA ALA A 83 -7.19 4.16 -4.38
C ALA A 83 -6.45 4.57 -5.66
N MET A 84 -5.84 3.61 -6.37
CA MET A 84 -5.20 3.85 -7.67
C MET A 84 -6.19 4.39 -8.70
N ALA A 85 -7.36 3.76 -8.81
CA ALA A 85 -8.42 4.19 -9.70
C ALA A 85 -8.87 5.62 -9.34
N GLN A 86 -9.17 5.88 -8.06
CA GLN A 86 -9.54 7.20 -7.59
C GLN A 86 -8.49 8.26 -7.94
N PHE A 87 -7.20 7.95 -7.76
CA PHE A 87 -6.11 8.85 -8.13
C PHE A 87 -6.08 9.11 -9.64
N ALA A 88 -6.24 8.06 -10.45
CA ALA A 88 -6.26 8.17 -11.91
C ALA A 88 -7.47 8.96 -12.42
N LEU A 89 -8.65 8.87 -11.78
CA LEU A 89 -9.80 9.68 -12.18
C LEU A 89 -9.66 11.16 -11.78
N GLY A 90 -8.82 11.43 -10.77
CA GLY A 90 -8.45 12.79 -10.38
C GLY A 90 -9.64 13.66 -9.98
N VAL A 91 -9.70 14.88 -10.51
CA VAL A 91 -10.77 15.85 -10.17
C VAL A 91 -12.17 15.35 -10.54
N TYR A 92 -12.28 14.50 -11.56
CA TYR A 92 -13.55 13.95 -12.02
C TYR A 92 -14.13 12.92 -11.06
N TRP A 93 -13.34 12.38 -10.13
CA TRP A 93 -13.84 11.48 -9.09
C TRP A 93 -14.94 12.15 -8.26
N ARG A 94 -14.75 13.41 -7.87
CA ARG A 94 -15.74 14.16 -7.07
C ARG A 94 -17.02 14.46 -7.87
N GLN A 95 -16.92 14.55 -9.19
CA GLN A 95 -18.05 14.82 -10.10
C GLN A 95 -18.82 13.56 -10.48
N ALA A 96 -18.17 12.39 -10.43
CA ALA A 96 -18.78 11.11 -10.72
C ALA A 96 -19.87 10.74 -9.70
N THR A 97 -20.98 10.21 -10.20
CA THR A 97 -22.02 9.58 -9.36
C THR A 97 -21.48 8.29 -8.72
N ALA A 98 -22.13 7.81 -7.66
CA ALA A 98 -21.72 6.56 -7.01
C ALA A 98 -21.70 5.36 -7.99
N PRO A 99 -22.73 5.13 -8.85
CA PRO A 99 -22.68 4.07 -9.85
C PRO A 99 -21.51 4.22 -10.84
N GLN A 100 -21.21 5.45 -11.29
CA GLN A 100 -20.09 5.69 -12.20
C GLN A 100 -18.74 5.42 -11.52
N ARG A 101 -18.57 5.74 -10.24
CA ARG A 101 -17.34 5.41 -9.49
C ARG A 101 -17.17 3.89 -9.37
N GLU A 102 -18.23 3.18 -9.01
CA GLU A 102 -18.19 1.72 -8.91
C GLU A 102 -17.87 1.05 -10.24
N GLU A 103 -18.53 1.50 -11.33
CA GLU A 103 -18.24 0.99 -12.66
C GLU A 103 -16.81 1.32 -13.08
N PHE A 104 -16.36 2.55 -12.86
CA PHE A 104 -15.01 2.98 -13.19
C PHE A 104 -13.95 2.13 -12.47
N VAL A 105 -14.09 1.87 -11.16
CA VAL A 105 -13.15 1.03 -10.41
C VAL A 105 -13.09 -0.39 -10.99
N LYS A 106 -14.25 -0.98 -11.33
CA LYS A 106 -14.33 -2.31 -11.96
C LYS A 106 -13.61 -2.32 -13.31
N LEU A 107 -13.90 -1.35 -14.17
CA LEU A 107 -13.30 -1.24 -15.50
C LEU A 107 -11.80 -0.94 -15.44
N TYR A 108 -11.38 -0.08 -14.52
CA TYR A 108 -9.98 0.24 -14.25
C TYR A 108 -9.20 -1.00 -13.83
N LYS A 109 -9.75 -1.80 -12.90
CA LYS A 109 -9.11 -3.04 -12.47
C LYS A 109 -8.87 -3.99 -13.65
N VAL A 110 -9.89 -4.24 -14.47
CA VAL A 110 -9.74 -5.10 -15.66
C VAL A 110 -8.72 -4.53 -16.64
N TYR A 111 -8.79 -3.22 -16.91
CA TYR A 111 -7.84 -2.53 -17.78
C TYR A 111 -6.39 -2.65 -17.28
N PHE A 112 -6.17 -2.45 -15.98
CA PHE A 112 -4.87 -2.58 -15.34
C PHE A 112 -4.33 -4.01 -15.47
N ILE A 113 -5.15 -5.01 -15.14
CA ILE A 113 -4.75 -6.43 -15.27
C ILE A 113 -4.38 -6.77 -16.71
N ASN A 114 -5.24 -6.43 -17.68
CA ASN A 114 -5.00 -6.77 -19.09
C ASN A 114 -3.77 -6.05 -19.66
N THR A 115 -3.58 -4.77 -19.33
CA THR A 115 -2.47 -3.98 -19.85
C THR A 115 -1.13 -4.39 -19.24
N TYR A 116 -1.10 -4.62 -17.93
CA TYR A 116 0.15 -4.81 -17.22
C TYR A 116 0.55 -6.27 -17.09
N SER A 117 -0.38 -7.22 -17.02
CA SER A 117 -0.02 -8.65 -16.97
C SER A 117 0.90 -9.05 -18.14
N GLN A 118 0.52 -8.67 -19.38
CA GLN A 118 1.32 -8.95 -20.58
C GLN A 118 2.69 -8.26 -20.54
N ARG A 119 2.75 -6.98 -20.14
CA ARG A 119 4.01 -6.25 -19.98
C ARG A 119 4.90 -6.91 -18.93
N PHE A 120 4.35 -7.30 -17.79
CA PHE A 120 5.06 -8.02 -16.75
C PHE A 120 5.62 -9.36 -17.25
N ARG A 121 4.89 -10.08 -18.11
CA ARG A 121 5.39 -11.32 -18.73
C ARG A 121 6.65 -11.09 -19.56
N THR A 122 6.75 -9.94 -20.24
CA THR A 122 7.98 -9.54 -20.96
C THR A 122 9.12 -9.11 -20.04
N PHE A 123 8.82 -8.85 -18.77
CA PHE A 123 9.79 -8.52 -17.73
C PHE A 123 10.24 -9.75 -16.96
N SER A 124 10.09 -10.96 -17.52
CA SER A 124 10.68 -12.17 -16.95
C SER A 124 12.15 -11.90 -16.63
N GLY A 125 12.46 -12.03 -15.35
CA GLY A 125 13.72 -11.61 -14.76
C GLY A 125 14.32 -12.76 -13.98
N GLU A 126 15.66 -12.77 -13.94
CA GLU A 126 16.40 -13.76 -13.16
C GLU A 126 16.33 -13.44 -11.67
N ARG A 127 16.20 -12.15 -11.32
CA ARG A 127 16.32 -11.69 -9.93
C ARG A 127 15.60 -10.37 -9.69
N PHE A 128 15.01 -10.23 -8.50
CA PHE A 128 14.41 -8.99 -8.00
C PHE A 128 15.17 -8.49 -6.78
N ASP A 129 15.67 -7.26 -6.86
CA ASP A 129 16.46 -6.62 -5.81
C ASP A 129 15.74 -5.41 -5.26
N VAL A 130 15.59 -5.36 -3.94
CA VAL A 130 15.20 -4.11 -3.26
C VAL A 130 16.47 -3.32 -2.95
N LEU A 131 16.53 -2.09 -3.47
CA LEU A 131 17.69 -1.20 -3.38
C LEU A 131 17.61 -0.27 -2.16
N GLY A 132 16.41 0.04 -1.69
CA GLY A 132 16.22 0.87 -0.50
C GLY A 132 14.79 1.40 -0.37
N VAL A 133 14.56 2.14 0.71
CA VAL A 133 13.27 2.76 1.02
C VAL A 133 13.49 4.19 1.48
N ARG A 134 12.56 5.08 1.09
CA ARG A 134 12.49 6.45 1.59
C ARG A 134 11.07 6.80 2.02
N PRO A 135 10.87 7.45 3.17
CA PRO A 135 9.55 7.94 3.57
C PRO A 135 9.11 9.08 2.65
N VAL A 136 7.83 9.07 2.28
CA VAL A 136 7.15 10.19 1.60
C VAL A 136 6.45 11.06 2.64
N ASN A 137 5.73 10.42 3.56
CA ASN A 137 5.07 11.04 4.71
C ASN A 137 4.90 9.99 5.83
N GLY A 138 4.10 10.30 6.86
CA GLY A 138 3.95 9.43 8.03
C GLY A 138 3.38 8.03 7.77
N THR A 139 2.68 7.82 6.66
CA THR A 139 2.07 6.52 6.31
C THR A 139 2.45 6.02 4.93
N GLU A 140 3.21 6.80 4.15
CA GLU A 140 3.58 6.46 2.78
C GLU A 140 5.09 6.41 2.58
N ASN A 141 5.54 5.42 1.81
CA ASN A 141 6.94 5.15 1.52
C ASN A 141 7.14 4.90 0.02
N LEU A 142 8.32 5.23 -0.49
CA LEU A 142 8.80 4.82 -1.81
C LEU A 142 9.90 3.78 -1.62
N VAL A 143 9.64 2.56 -2.09
CA VAL A 143 10.63 1.48 -2.07
C VAL A 143 11.19 1.31 -3.46
N GLN A 144 12.49 1.48 -3.63
CA GLN A 144 13.16 1.30 -4.90
C GLN A 144 13.60 -0.16 -5.06
N SER A 145 13.35 -0.71 -6.24
CA SER A 145 13.75 -2.05 -6.63
C SER A 145 14.29 -2.09 -8.06
N ARG A 146 14.90 -3.22 -8.41
CA ARG A 146 15.40 -3.52 -9.74
C ARG A 146 15.09 -4.96 -10.13
N ILE A 147 14.61 -5.17 -11.34
CA ILE A 147 14.50 -6.47 -11.98
C ILE A 147 15.72 -6.67 -12.88
N VAL A 148 16.52 -7.69 -12.59
CA VAL A 148 17.65 -8.10 -13.44
C VAL A 148 17.14 -9.02 -14.54
N ARG A 149 17.52 -8.73 -15.78
CA ARG A 149 17.08 -9.45 -16.97
C ARG A 149 18.23 -10.30 -17.56
N PRO A 150 17.92 -11.40 -18.28
CA PRO A 150 18.93 -12.21 -18.96
C PRO A 150 19.75 -11.42 -20.01
N ALA A 151 20.88 -12.00 -20.42
CA ALA A 151 21.64 -11.64 -21.62
C ALA A 151 22.09 -10.16 -21.74
N ALA A 152 22.64 -9.59 -20.67
CA ALA A 152 23.16 -8.21 -20.61
C ALA A 152 22.11 -7.11 -20.92
N ALA A 153 20.82 -7.44 -20.89
CA ALA A 153 19.76 -6.44 -21.00
C ALA A 153 19.79 -5.49 -19.80
N GLN A 154 19.50 -4.21 -20.04
CA GLN A 154 19.48 -3.21 -18.98
C GLN A 154 18.48 -3.60 -17.89
N PRO A 155 18.82 -3.53 -16.59
CA PRO A 155 17.86 -3.83 -15.53
C PRO A 155 16.69 -2.85 -15.55
N ILE A 156 15.52 -3.30 -15.11
CA ILE A 156 14.33 -2.45 -15.00
C ILE A 156 14.24 -1.90 -13.59
N THR A 157 14.19 -0.58 -13.44
CA THR A 157 14.03 0.10 -12.15
C THR A 157 12.56 0.38 -11.87
N ILE A 158 12.12 0.02 -10.66
CA ILE A 158 10.75 0.22 -10.20
C ILE A 158 10.79 0.86 -8.82
N GLU A 159 10.11 1.99 -8.63
CA GLU A 159 9.75 2.50 -7.31
C GLU A 159 8.29 2.16 -7.00
N TRP A 160 8.09 1.54 -5.84
CA TRP A 160 6.79 1.13 -5.32
C TRP A 160 6.33 2.21 -4.35
N HIS A 161 5.24 2.92 -4.67
CA HIS A 161 4.61 3.83 -3.72
C HIS A 161 3.68 3.01 -2.84
N VAL A 162 4.09 2.82 -1.59
CA VAL A 162 3.40 1.99 -0.62
C VAL A 162 2.73 2.90 0.41
N ARG A 163 1.47 2.63 0.71
CA ARG A 163 0.72 3.24 1.80
C ARG A 163 0.44 2.19 2.86
N GLU A 164 0.61 2.58 4.11
CA GLU A 164 0.10 1.83 5.25
C GLU A 164 -1.29 2.36 5.64
N GLN A 165 -2.20 1.41 5.86
CA GLN A 165 -3.52 1.70 6.40
C GLN A 165 -3.98 0.54 7.29
N GLY A 166 -4.19 0.83 8.59
CA GLY A 166 -4.71 -0.15 9.54
C GLY A 166 -3.76 -1.32 9.80
N GLY A 167 -2.46 -1.07 9.79
CA GLY A 167 -1.39 -2.06 9.92
C GLY A 167 -1.09 -2.85 8.65
N GLN A 168 -1.73 -2.51 7.52
CA GLN A 168 -1.53 -3.20 6.24
C GLN A 168 -0.82 -2.31 5.23
N GLN A 169 0.24 -2.84 4.62
CA GLN A 169 0.93 -2.21 3.50
C GLN A 169 0.19 -2.52 2.19
N ARG A 170 -0.03 -1.50 1.36
CA ARG A 170 -0.64 -1.62 0.04
C ARG A 170 0.10 -0.74 -0.96
N VAL A 171 0.33 -1.25 -2.16
CA VAL A 171 0.85 -0.44 -3.26
C VAL A 171 -0.26 0.45 -3.80
N VAL A 172 0.00 1.76 -3.84
CA VAL A 172 -0.94 2.78 -4.32
C VAL A 172 -0.50 3.45 -5.62
N ASP A 173 0.74 3.23 -6.05
CA ASP A 173 1.24 3.62 -7.39
C ASP A 173 2.55 2.88 -7.72
N LEU A 174 2.91 2.84 -9.01
CA LEU A 174 4.19 2.34 -9.50
C LEU A 174 4.89 3.42 -10.33
N ILE A 175 6.20 3.57 -10.13
CA ILE A 175 7.06 4.39 -10.97
C ILE A 175 8.03 3.44 -11.66
N ILE A 176 7.90 3.28 -12.98
CA ILE A 176 8.70 2.36 -13.78
C ILE A 176 9.57 3.19 -14.72
N GLU A 177 10.88 3.04 -14.65
CA GLU A 177 11.83 3.84 -15.44
C GLU A 177 11.57 5.36 -15.32
N GLY A 178 11.22 5.81 -14.10
CA GLY A 178 10.91 7.21 -13.80
C GLY A 178 9.50 7.66 -14.22
N LEU A 179 8.72 6.83 -14.92
CA LEU A 179 7.36 7.14 -15.32
C LEU A 179 6.36 6.66 -14.27
N ARG A 180 5.67 7.61 -13.63
CA ARG A 180 4.64 7.33 -12.62
C ARG A 180 3.32 6.96 -13.28
N LEU A 181 2.87 5.73 -13.03
CA LEU A 181 1.70 5.16 -13.68
C LEU A 181 0.41 5.97 -13.42
N GLY A 182 0.13 6.30 -12.16
CA GLY A 182 -1.08 7.03 -11.81
C GLY A 182 -1.19 8.40 -12.50
N ILE A 183 -0.07 9.09 -12.73
CA ILE A 183 -0.04 10.39 -13.42
C ILE A 183 -0.36 10.18 -14.91
N THR A 184 0.33 9.24 -15.56
CA THR A 184 0.09 8.93 -16.97
C THR A 184 -1.37 8.58 -17.24
N LEU A 185 -1.96 7.71 -16.41
CA LEU A 185 -3.36 7.32 -16.55
C LEU A 185 -4.32 8.47 -16.26
N ARG A 186 -3.99 9.36 -15.32
CA ARG A 186 -4.78 10.57 -15.07
C ARG A 186 -4.85 11.47 -16.29
N ASP A 187 -3.73 11.69 -16.96
CA ASP A 187 -3.70 12.54 -18.14
C ASP A 187 -4.51 11.91 -19.29
N GLU A 188 -4.35 10.61 -19.52
CA GLU A 188 -5.14 9.86 -20.51
C GLU A 188 -6.64 9.91 -20.24
N PHE A 189 -7.05 9.64 -18.99
CA PHE A 189 -8.46 9.62 -18.62
C PHE A 189 -9.07 11.02 -18.63
N SER A 190 -8.33 12.03 -18.18
CA SER A 190 -8.77 13.42 -18.23
C SER A 190 -9.06 13.85 -19.67
N ALA A 191 -8.19 13.49 -20.62
CA ALA A 191 -8.42 13.77 -22.04
C ALA A 191 -9.69 13.10 -22.58
N LEU A 192 -9.99 11.87 -22.15
CA LEU A 192 -11.23 11.18 -22.54
C LEU A 192 -12.47 11.84 -21.94
N VAL A 193 -12.40 12.25 -20.67
CA VAL A 193 -13.51 12.94 -20.00
C VAL A 193 -13.76 14.32 -20.63
N GLN A 194 -12.70 15.05 -21.00
CA GLN A 194 -12.84 16.35 -21.65
C GLN A 194 -13.51 16.27 -23.04
N ARG A 195 -13.34 15.16 -23.75
CA ARG A 195 -13.91 14.97 -25.10
C ARG A 195 -15.39 14.59 -25.11
N GLY A 196 -15.90 13.95 -24.05
CA GLY A 196 -17.26 13.39 -24.08
C GLY A 196 -17.85 13.04 -22.72
N GLY A 197 -17.33 13.64 -21.65
CA GLY A 197 -17.75 13.36 -20.28
C GLY A 197 -17.28 12.01 -19.75
N LEU A 198 -17.70 11.70 -18.52
CA LEU A 198 -17.30 10.47 -17.83
C LEU A 198 -17.79 9.21 -18.57
N ASP A 199 -18.95 9.28 -19.21
CA ASP A 199 -19.51 8.15 -19.96
C ASP A 199 -18.64 7.77 -21.18
N ASN A 200 -17.97 8.74 -21.80
CA ASN A 200 -16.99 8.47 -22.85
C ASN A 200 -15.78 7.70 -22.33
N LEU A 201 -15.27 8.05 -21.14
CA LEU A 201 -14.20 7.28 -20.49
C LEU A 201 -14.65 5.85 -20.16
N LEU A 202 -15.83 5.68 -19.56
CA LEU A 202 -16.37 4.36 -19.23
C LEU A 202 -16.56 3.50 -20.48
N LYS A 203 -17.08 4.10 -21.56
CA LYS A 203 -17.18 3.43 -22.86
C LYS A 203 -15.82 3.01 -23.39
N ALA A 204 -14.83 3.91 -23.40
CA ALA A 204 -13.49 3.61 -23.88
C ALA A 204 -12.82 2.46 -23.09
N LEU A 205 -13.00 2.41 -21.77
CA LEU A 205 -12.51 1.31 -20.95
C LEU A 205 -13.23 -0.02 -21.24
N ARG A 206 -14.56 0.00 -21.41
CA ARG A 206 -15.32 -1.19 -21.84
C ARG A 206 -14.79 -1.73 -23.16
N ASP A 207 -14.62 -0.86 -24.16
CA ASP A 207 -14.14 -1.25 -25.49
C ASP A 207 -12.72 -1.83 -25.41
N LYS A 208 -11.79 -1.16 -24.69
CA LYS A 208 -10.43 -1.68 -24.50
C LYS A 208 -10.44 -3.06 -23.83
N ASN A 209 -11.21 -3.23 -22.76
CA ASN A 209 -11.30 -4.49 -22.03
C ASN A 209 -11.88 -5.63 -22.89
N LEU A 210 -12.86 -5.33 -23.75
CA LEU A 210 -13.40 -6.30 -24.71
C LEU A 210 -12.38 -6.71 -25.78
N THR A 211 -11.60 -5.76 -26.30
CA THR A 211 -10.55 -6.07 -27.28
C THR A 211 -9.50 -7.02 -26.71
N PHE A 212 -9.09 -6.82 -25.45
CA PHE A 212 -8.16 -7.74 -24.79
C PHE A 212 -8.74 -9.15 -24.66
N ASN A 213 -10.00 -9.28 -24.21
CA ASN A 213 -10.62 -10.59 -24.01
C ASN A 213 -10.86 -11.40 -25.31
N ARG A 214 -10.79 -10.76 -26.49
CA ARG A 214 -10.91 -11.44 -27.80
C ARG A 214 -9.56 -11.79 -28.44
N GLY A 215 -8.48 -11.20 -27.95
CA GLY A 215 -7.12 -11.39 -28.44
C GLY A 215 -6.33 -12.46 -27.67
N VAL A 216 -7.00 -13.16 -26.76
CA VAL A 216 -6.51 -14.30 -25.96
C VAL A 216 -7.39 -15.49 -26.29
#